data_AF-A0A6M4A0U9-F1
#
_entry.id   AF-A0A6M4A0U9-F1
#
_cell.length_a   1.000
_cell.length_b   1.000
_cell.length_c   1.000
_cell.angle_alpha   90.00
_cell.angle_beta   90.00
_cell.angle_gamma   90.00
#
_symmetry.space_group_name_H-M   'P 1'
#
loop_
_entity.id
_entity.type
_entity.pdbx_description
1 polymer ?
#
loop_
_entity_poly.entity_id
_entity_poly.type
_entity_poly.pdbx_seq_one_letter_code
_entity_poly.pdbx_strand_id
1 'polypeptide(L)'
;MPATSLTFHGDNTLKQAMLERFRAHLEAGRVTSTLNTWNGQSGSVIGCAIESDDLDVWSSTLGLPKWLALLIDAIAAAQGSPQAFALAGLPTLQAIPVGVDLDAAGSGFVLKLLADIAARREATSPDTALPSALATVTTLHTAVADGKSSDAAAWRAARRAAMAVADTFEEHSAGRLLASVVEAAGWDIRSSPTVATDTMRAWVVAYGNYALVEFGWTPADEANVHVRLKEMHDRFLKDHPESTRTVFDHYAEQYPAEEERLRARIRTEREAVSRANAIASEILRASLAPASTA
;
A
#
# COMPACT_ATOMS: atom_id res chain seq x y z
N MET A 1 -11.22 -27.07 12.44
CA MET A 1 -11.27 -26.07 11.35
C MET A 1 -11.70 -24.77 11.99
N PRO A 2 -10.97 -23.65 11.86
CA PRO A 2 -11.54 -22.38 12.27
C PRO A 2 -12.79 -22.15 11.42
N ALA A 3 -13.88 -21.72 12.05
CA ALA A 3 -15.13 -21.46 11.37
C ALA A 3 -14.89 -20.43 10.26
N THR A 4 -15.28 -20.76 9.03
CA THR A 4 -15.27 -19.83 7.90
C THR A 4 -16.11 -18.62 8.28
N SER A 5 -15.47 -17.46 8.44
CA SER A 5 -16.16 -16.20 8.76
C SER A 5 -16.73 -15.63 7.47
N LEU A 6 -18.02 -15.85 7.25
CA LEU A 6 -18.73 -15.23 6.12
C LEU A 6 -18.91 -13.74 6.40
N THR A 7 -18.67 -12.91 5.40
CA THR A 7 -18.83 -11.46 5.51
C THR A 7 -20.24 -11.08 5.98
N PHE A 8 -20.29 -10.15 6.93
CA PHE A 8 -21.50 -9.71 7.63
C PHE A 8 -22.32 -10.86 8.23
N HIS A 9 -21.70 -12.00 8.52
CA HIS A 9 -22.39 -13.23 8.96
C HIS A 9 -23.53 -13.67 8.02
N GLY A 10 -23.49 -13.25 6.75
CA GLY A 10 -24.58 -13.45 5.79
C GLY A 10 -25.78 -12.49 5.95
N ASP A 11 -25.74 -11.56 6.91
CA ASP A 11 -26.81 -10.60 7.17
C ASP A 11 -26.54 -9.24 6.52
N ASN A 12 -27.32 -8.93 5.48
CA ASN A 12 -27.25 -7.64 4.81
C ASN A 12 -27.61 -6.45 5.74
N THR A 13 -28.36 -6.67 6.81
CA THR A 13 -28.71 -5.65 7.81
C THR A 13 -27.46 -5.11 8.50
N LEU A 14 -26.49 -5.97 8.84
CA LEU A 14 -25.21 -5.56 9.42
C LEU A 14 -24.41 -4.68 8.45
N LYS A 15 -24.41 -5.02 7.15
CA LYS A 15 -23.80 -4.18 6.12
C LYS A 15 -24.47 -2.82 6.03
N GLN A 16 -25.81 -2.77 5.99
CA GLN A 16 -26.53 -1.49 5.89
C GLN A 16 -26.29 -0.62 7.14
N ALA A 17 -26.34 -1.19 8.34
CA ALA A 17 -26.07 -0.48 9.58
C ALA A 17 -24.66 0.13 9.61
N MET A 18 -23.63 -0.63 9.17
CA MET A 18 -22.26 -0.12 9.03
C MET A 18 -22.19 1.05 8.03
N LEU A 19 -22.86 0.93 6.87
CA LEU A 19 -22.86 1.97 5.83
C LEU A 19 -23.61 3.23 6.27
N GLU A 20 -24.75 3.09 6.94
CA GLU A 20 -25.52 4.20 7.50
C GLU A 20 -24.71 4.95 8.56
N ARG A 21 -24.08 4.22 9.49
CA ARG A 21 -23.17 4.80 10.48
C ARG A 21 -22.05 5.59 9.81
N PHE A 22 -21.35 4.97 8.86
CA PHE A 22 -20.25 5.63 8.16
C PHE A 22 -20.71 6.91 7.43
N ARG A 23 -21.86 6.86 6.74
CA ARG A 23 -22.43 8.05 6.07
C ARG A 23 -22.74 9.17 7.05
N ALA A 24 -23.31 8.85 8.22
CA ALA A 24 -23.58 9.85 9.24
C ALA A 24 -22.29 10.55 9.75
N HIS A 25 -21.18 9.82 9.91
CA HIS A 25 -19.89 10.43 10.25
C HIS A 25 -19.30 11.23 9.08
N LEU A 26 -19.45 10.75 7.86
CA LEU A 26 -18.99 11.46 6.66
C LEU A 26 -19.72 12.80 6.49
N GLU A 27 -21.05 12.81 6.60
CA GLU A 27 -21.89 14.01 6.53
C GLU A 27 -21.60 14.99 7.67
N ALA A 28 -21.29 14.48 8.86
CA ALA A 28 -20.91 15.28 10.01
C ALA A 28 -19.45 15.78 9.98
N GLY A 29 -18.66 15.44 8.94
CA GLY A 29 -17.25 15.83 8.86
C GLY A 29 -16.34 15.19 9.92
N ARG A 30 -16.71 14.00 10.41
CA ARG A 30 -16.02 13.30 11.51
C ARG A 30 -15.01 12.25 11.04
N VAL A 31 -14.83 12.09 9.72
CA VAL A 31 -13.84 11.18 9.15
C VAL A 31 -12.51 11.92 8.97
N THR A 32 -11.46 11.46 9.66
CA THR A 32 -10.12 12.08 9.71
C THR A 32 -9.09 11.19 9.02
N SER A 33 -8.02 11.78 8.48
CA SER A 33 -6.94 11.09 7.74
C SER A 33 -5.98 10.24 8.60
N THR A 34 -6.45 9.78 9.74
CA THR A 34 -5.74 8.88 10.64
C THR A 34 -6.05 7.43 10.28
N LEU A 35 -5.21 6.48 10.73
CA LEU A 35 -5.37 5.06 10.42
C LEU A 35 -5.78 4.29 11.67
N ASN A 36 -6.83 3.48 11.56
CA ASN A 36 -7.37 2.66 12.64
C ASN A 36 -7.52 3.42 13.96
N THR A 37 -8.23 4.55 13.93
CA THR A 37 -8.44 5.39 15.12
C THR A 37 -9.91 5.72 15.30
N TRP A 38 -10.34 5.79 16.55
CA TRP A 38 -11.62 6.32 16.96
C TRP A 38 -11.46 6.97 18.33
N ASN A 39 -11.91 8.21 18.49
CA ASN A 39 -11.77 8.94 19.77
C ASN A 39 -13.11 9.15 20.51
N GLY A 40 -14.16 8.45 20.10
CA GLY A 40 -15.54 8.65 20.59
C GLY A 40 -16.35 9.67 19.79
N GLN A 41 -15.74 10.42 18.88
CA GLN A 41 -16.43 11.43 18.05
C GLN A 41 -16.04 11.33 16.57
N SER A 42 -14.74 11.25 16.29
CA SER A 42 -14.15 11.23 14.96
C SER A 42 -13.13 10.10 14.84
N GLY A 43 -12.85 9.68 13.61
CA GLY A 43 -11.91 8.58 13.39
C GLY A 43 -11.58 8.34 11.93
N SER A 44 -10.84 7.25 11.68
CA SER A 44 -10.50 6.80 10.34
C SER A 44 -11.73 6.30 9.57
N VAL A 45 -11.55 5.80 8.35
CA VAL A 45 -12.66 5.18 7.61
C VAL A 45 -13.22 4.01 8.41
N ILE A 46 -12.34 3.12 8.85
CA ILE A 46 -12.73 1.98 9.68
C ILE A 46 -13.25 2.44 11.04
N GLY A 47 -12.55 3.36 11.70
CA GLY A 47 -12.97 3.89 13.01
C GLY A 47 -14.39 4.44 12.99
N CYS A 48 -14.77 5.18 11.95
CA CYS A 48 -16.13 5.67 11.78
C CYS A 48 -17.13 4.58 11.34
N ALA A 49 -16.69 3.54 10.63
CA ALA A 49 -17.56 2.46 10.19
C ALA A 49 -17.98 1.54 11.36
N ILE A 50 -17.15 1.40 12.39
CA ILE A 50 -17.44 0.56 13.58
C ILE A 50 -17.53 1.32 14.91
N GLU A 51 -17.29 2.63 14.93
CA GLU A 51 -17.21 3.46 16.15
C GLU A 51 -16.25 2.85 17.19
N SER A 52 -15.11 2.35 16.71
CA SER A 52 -14.09 1.67 17.51
C SER A 52 -12.76 1.66 16.77
N ASP A 53 -11.65 1.68 17.49
CA ASP A 53 -10.29 1.40 16.98
C ASP A 53 -9.85 -0.06 17.22
N ASP A 54 -10.72 -0.85 17.84
CA ASP A 54 -10.52 -2.28 18.06
C ASP A 54 -10.94 -3.10 16.83
N LEU A 55 -9.96 -3.65 16.13
CA LEU A 55 -10.16 -4.53 14.97
C LEU A 55 -10.83 -5.87 15.32
N ASP A 56 -10.90 -6.25 16.60
CA ASP A 56 -11.73 -7.39 16.99
C ASP A 56 -13.22 -7.09 16.82
N VAL A 57 -13.67 -5.85 17.02
CA VAL A 57 -15.06 -5.44 16.74
C VAL A 57 -15.39 -5.61 15.26
N TRP A 58 -14.46 -5.24 14.37
CA TRP A 58 -14.59 -5.45 12.92
C TRP A 58 -14.81 -6.94 12.58
N SER A 59 -14.03 -7.82 13.21
CA SER A 59 -14.08 -9.25 12.94
C SER A 59 -15.26 -9.95 13.61
N SER A 60 -15.49 -9.73 14.90
CA SER A 60 -16.55 -10.40 15.65
C SER A 60 -17.94 -9.91 15.26
N THR A 61 -18.11 -8.60 15.08
CA THR A 61 -19.44 -8.01 14.83
C THR A 61 -19.83 -8.10 13.37
N LEU A 62 -18.89 -7.93 12.44
CA LEU A 62 -19.17 -7.91 11.00
C LEU A 62 -18.68 -9.16 10.27
N GLY A 63 -17.98 -10.09 10.91
CA GLY A 63 -17.45 -11.27 10.23
C GLY A 63 -16.41 -10.93 9.15
N LEU A 64 -15.79 -9.74 9.22
CA LEU A 64 -14.84 -9.25 8.21
C LEU A 64 -13.39 -9.48 8.66
N PRO A 65 -12.48 -9.82 7.75
CA PRO A 65 -11.09 -10.07 8.13
C PRO A 65 -10.36 -8.76 8.44
N LYS A 66 -9.45 -8.81 9.43
CA LYS A 66 -8.68 -7.63 9.88
C LYS A 66 -7.80 -7.04 8.78
N TRP A 67 -7.32 -7.85 7.83
CA TRP A 67 -6.51 -7.35 6.72
C TRP A 67 -7.27 -6.35 5.85
N LEU A 68 -8.59 -6.53 5.70
CA LEU A 68 -9.42 -5.66 4.89
C LEU A 68 -9.56 -4.28 5.54
N ALA A 69 -9.75 -4.23 6.86
CA ALA A 69 -9.82 -2.98 7.60
C ALA A 69 -8.54 -2.15 7.41
N LEU A 70 -7.37 -2.76 7.65
CA LEU A 70 -6.08 -2.09 7.51
C LEU A 70 -5.83 -1.61 6.08
N LEU A 71 -6.20 -2.42 5.08
CA LEU A 71 -6.01 -2.07 3.68
C LEU A 71 -6.93 -0.91 3.23
N ILE A 72 -8.19 -0.89 3.70
CA ILE A 72 -9.13 0.21 3.40
C ILE A 72 -8.59 1.54 3.92
N ASP A 73 -8.17 1.59 5.18
CA ASP A 73 -7.60 2.82 5.76
C ASP A 73 -6.30 3.21 5.04
N ALA A 74 -5.44 2.25 4.66
CA ALA A 74 -4.21 2.52 3.92
C ALA A 74 -4.47 3.09 2.51
N ILE A 75 -5.47 2.58 1.79
CA ILE A 75 -5.86 3.10 0.46
C ILE A 75 -6.51 4.48 0.59
N ALA A 76 -7.30 4.72 1.63
CA ALA A 76 -7.86 6.04 1.91
C ALA A 76 -6.75 7.06 2.23
N ALA A 77 -5.74 6.66 3.02
CA ALA A 77 -4.57 7.49 3.38
C ALA A 77 -3.85 8.05 2.15
N ALA A 78 -3.84 7.27 1.07
CA ALA A 78 -3.13 7.59 -0.15
C ALA A 78 -3.78 8.67 -1.02
N GLN A 79 -4.99 9.15 -0.71
CA GLN A 79 -5.72 10.08 -1.55
C GLN A 79 -5.24 11.55 -1.44
N GLY A 80 -4.21 11.82 -0.63
CA GLY A 80 -3.48 13.09 -0.63
C GLY A 80 -4.20 14.29 -0.03
N SER A 81 -5.48 14.19 0.35
CA SER A 81 -6.20 15.22 1.10
C SER A 81 -7.20 14.61 2.09
N PRO A 82 -7.53 15.32 3.19
CA PRO A 82 -8.54 14.85 4.15
C PRO A 82 -9.92 14.60 3.54
N GLN A 83 -10.34 15.45 2.60
CA GLN A 83 -11.61 15.26 1.92
C GLN A 83 -11.60 14.03 1.02
N ALA A 84 -10.55 13.83 0.22
CA ALA A 84 -10.44 12.66 -0.65
C ALA A 84 -10.31 11.36 0.16
N PHE A 85 -9.60 11.39 1.30
CA PHE A 85 -9.56 10.30 2.27
C PHE A 85 -10.97 9.89 2.71
N ALA A 86 -11.75 10.86 3.19
CA ALA A 86 -13.09 10.61 3.72
C ALA A 86 -14.03 10.03 2.64
N LEU A 87 -13.93 10.52 1.41
CA LEU A 87 -14.74 10.07 0.28
C LEU A 87 -14.33 8.70 -0.27
N ALA A 88 -13.06 8.31 -0.16
CA ALA A 88 -12.57 7.05 -0.71
C ALA A 88 -13.01 5.81 0.08
N GLY A 89 -13.40 5.98 1.35
CA GLY A 89 -13.89 4.88 2.19
C GLY A 89 -15.20 4.27 1.70
N LEU A 90 -16.18 5.12 1.35
CA LEU A 90 -17.55 4.69 1.06
C LEU A 90 -17.65 3.69 -0.10
N PRO A 91 -17.05 3.93 -1.29
CA PRO A 91 -17.13 2.99 -2.40
C PRO A 91 -16.57 1.61 -2.07
N THR A 92 -15.52 1.56 -1.24
CA THR A 92 -14.88 0.30 -0.85
C THR A 92 -15.72 -0.45 0.18
N LEU A 93 -16.24 0.23 1.20
CA LEU A 93 -17.18 -0.35 2.17
C LEU A 93 -18.45 -0.90 1.49
N GLN A 94 -18.95 -0.21 0.46
CA GLN A 94 -20.08 -0.67 -0.35
C GLN A 94 -19.77 -1.91 -1.17
N ALA A 95 -18.52 -2.05 -1.65
CA ALA A 95 -18.09 -3.17 -2.48
C ALA A 95 -17.95 -4.49 -1.70
N ILE A 96 -17.87 -4.47 -0.36
CA ILE A 96 -17.73 -5.68 0.45
C ILE A 96 -18.99 -6.56 0.26
N PRO A 97 -18.86 -7.80 -0.25
CA PRO A 97 -20.01 -8.68 -0.47
C PRO A 97 -20.60 -9.16 0.87
N VAL A 98 -21.83 -9.68 0.86
CA VAL A 98 -22.46 -10.31 2.03
C VAL A 98 -22.41 -11.83 1.85
N GLY A 99 -22.07 -12.56 2.91
CA GLY A 99 -22.09 -14.02 2.92
C GLY A 99 -20.93 -14.70 2.20
N VAL A 100 -19.78 -14.03 2.02
CA VAL A 100 -18.62 -14.55 1.28
C VAL A 100 -17.40 -14.65 2.20
N ASP A 101 -16.59 -15.68 2.02
CA ASP A 101 -15.26 -15.76 2.62
C ASP A 101 -14.26 -14.92 1.79
N LEU A 102 -13.56 -14.00 2.45
CA LEU A 102 -12.63 -13.09 1.81
C LEU A 102 -11.16 -13.54 1.85
N ASP A 103 -10.85 -14.72 2.38
CA ASP A 103 -9.48 -15.25 2.36
C ASP A 103 -8.93 -15.33 0.92
N ALA A 104 -9.75 -15.82 0.00
CA ALA A 104 -9.41 -15.89 -1.42
C ALA A 104 -9.28 -14.50 -2.06
N ALA A 105 -10.16 -13.56 -1.70
CA ALA A 105 -10.11 -12.18 -2.19
C ALA A 105 -8.82 -11.48 -1.75
N GLY A 106 -8.39 -11.68 -0.50
CA GLY A 106 -7.15 -11.13 0.04
C GLY A 106 -5.93 -11.66 -0.71
N SER A 107 -5.83 -12.98 -0.89
CA SER A 107 -4.72 -13.55 -1.66
C SER A 107 -4.77 -13.14 -3.14
N GLY A 108 -5.97 -13.03 -3.72
CA GLY A 108 -6.17 -12.51 -5.07
C GLY A 108 -5.71 -11.06 -5.26
N PHE A 109 -5.90 -10.21 -4.25
CA PHE A 109 -5.33 -8.86 -4.22
C PHE A 109 -3.79 -8.89 -4.28
N VAL A 110 -3.15 -9.67 -3.40
CA VAL A 110 -1.68 -9.79 -3.37
C VAL A 110 -1.13 -10.36 -4.68
N LEU A 111 -1.77 -11.40 -5.23
CA LEU A 111 -1.37 -12.01 -6.50
C LEU A 111 -1.36 -11.02 -7.66
N LYS A 112 -2.34 -10.11 -7.73
CA LYS A 112 -2.37 -9.08 -8.79
C LYS A 112 -1.21 -8.09 -8.67
N LEU A 113 -0.79 -7.72 -7.46
CA LEU A 113 0.39 -6.88 -7.25
C LEU A 113 1.68 -7.63 -7.64
N LEU A 114 1.80 -8.89 -7.24
CA LEU A 114 2.94 -9.74 -7.60
C LEU A 114 3.04 -9.98 -9.12
N ALA A 115 1.90 -10.07 -9.82
CA ALA A 115 1.87 -10.20 -11.27
C ALA A 115 2.39 -8.94 -12.00
N ASP A 116 2.03 -7.74 -11.51
CA ASP A 116 2.59 -6.48 -12.04
C ASP A 116 4.12 -6.42 -11.83
N ILE A 117 4.60 -6.84 -10.65
CA ILE A 117 6.04 -6.99 -10.40
C ILE A 117 6.68 -7.99 -11.38
N ALA A 118 6.07 -9.14 -11.60
CA ALA A 118 6.58 -10.17 -12.50
C ALA A 118 6.77 -9.64 -13.93
N ALA A 119 5.83 -8.81 -14.41
CA ALA A 119 5.87 -8.22 -15.74
C ALA A 119 6.94 -7.11 -15.86
N ARG A 120 7.11 -6.29 -14.81
CA ARG A 120 8.05 -5.15 -14.85
C ARG A 120 9.49 -5.53 -14.59
N ARG A 121 9.74 -6.64 -13.89
CA ARG A 121 11.11 -7.14 -13.63
C ARG A 121 11.87 -7.43 -14.93
N GLU A 122 11.17 -7.92 -15.96
CA GLU A 122 11.78 -8.33 -17.24
C GLU A 122 12.43 -7.14 -17.96
N ALA A 123 12.02 -5.91 -17.62
CA ALA A 123 12.59 -4.68 -18.14
C ALA A 123 13.74 -4.11 -17.28
N THR A 124 13.93 -4.55 -16.02
CA THR A 124 14.79 -3.84 -15.05
C THR A 124 16.03 -4.59 -14.58
N SER A 125 16.09 -5.93 -14.59
CA SER A 125 17.33 -6.67 -14.31
C SER A 125 17.22 -8.16 -14.64
N PRO A 126 18.23 -8.79 -15.25
CA PRO A 126 18.32 -10.24 -15.39
C PRO A 126 18.83 -10.88 -14.08
N ASP A 127 18.12 -10.71 -12.96
CA ASP A 127 18.40 -11.47 -11.74
C ASP A 127 17.82 -12.89 -11.85
N THR A 128 18.61 -13.86 -11.37
CA THR A 128 18.30 -15.28 -11.41
C THR A 128 17.59 -15.77 -10.13
N ALA A 129 17.73 -15.07 -9.00
CA ALA A 129 17.22 -15.56 -7.71
C ALA A 129 15.81 -15.03 -7.35
N LEU A 130 15.50 -13.76 -7.63
CA LEU A 130 14.17 -13.17 -7.43
C LEU A 130 13.02 -13.96 -8.09
N PRO A 131 13.15 -14.50 -9.32
CA PRO A 131 12.08 -15.30 -9.94
C PRO A 131 11.66 -16.50 -9.09
N SER A 132 12.61 -17.16 -8.41
CA SER A 132 12.31 -18.33 -7.57
C SER A 132 11.57 -17.95 -6.28
N ALA A 133 12.01 -16.86 -5.62
CA ALA A 133 11.34 -16.34 -4.44
C ALA A 133 9.91 -15.88 -4.77
N LEU A 134 9.75 -15.13 -5.87
CA LEU A 134 8.45 -14.67 -6.38
C LEU A 134 7.53 -15.85 -6.70
N ALA A 135 8.01 -16.88 -7.40
CA ALA A 135 7.22 -18.06 -7.74
C ALA A 135 6.76 -18.83 -6.48
N THR A 136 7.63 -18.92 -5.47
CA THR A 136 7.30 -19.59 -4.20
C THR A 136 6.18 -18.85 -3.46
N VAL A 137 6.30 -17.53 -3.29
CA VAL A 137 5.27 -16.70 -2.62
C VAL A 137 3.96 -16.71 -3.42
N THR A 138 4.04 -16.60 -4.75
CA THR A 138 2.88 -16.70 -5.65
C THR A 138 2.16 -18.04 -5.46
N THR A 139 2.90 -19.16 -5.44
CA THR A 139 2.32 -20.50 -5.22
C THR A 139 1.57 -20.61 -3.90
N LEU A 140 2.12 -20.03 -2.82
CA LEU A 140 1.47 -20.04 -1.51
C LEU A 140 0.18 -19.22 -1.49
N HIS A 141 0.17 -18.03 -2.10
CA HIS A 141 -1.07 -17.25 -2.23
C HIS A 141 -2.10 -17.90 -3.16
N THR A 142 -1.68 -18.53 -4.26
CA THR A 142 -2.58 -19.29 -5.12
C THR A 142 -3.22 -20.45 -4.35
N ALA A 143 -2.46 -21.15 -3.52
CA ALA A 143 -3.01 -22.21 -2.68
C ALA A 143 -4.08 -21.67 -1.71
N VAL A 144 -3.86 -20.52 -1.08
CA VAL A 144 -4.87 -19.88 -0.21
C VAL A 144 -6.09 -19.45 -1.03
N ALA A 145 -5.91 -18.88 -2.21
CA ALA A 145 -7.00 -18.50 -3.10
C ALA A 145 -7.85 -19.70 -3.55
N ASP A 146 -7.23 -20.87 -3.71
CA ASP A 146 -7.91 -22.14 -3.98
C ASP A 146 -8.57 -22.78 -2.73
N GLY A 147 -8.56 -22.09 -1.58
CA GLY A 147 -9.10 -22.61 -0.31
C GLY A 147 -8.23 -23.68 0.36
N LYS A 148 -6.96 -23.84 -0.06
CA LYS A 148 -6.04 -24.83 0.52
C LYS A 148 -5.37 -24.26 1.77
N SER A 149 -5.10 -25.14 2.74
CA SER A 149 -4.25 -24.80 3.88
C SER A 149 -2.78 -24.87 3.46
N SER A 150 -1.97 -23.97 4.03
CA SER A 150 -0.52 -23.95 3.84
C SER A 150 0.14 -23.90 5.21
N ASP A 151 1.21 -24.67 5.40
CA ASP A 151 1.91 -24.70 6.68
C ASP A 151 2.60 -23.37 6.94
N ALA A 152 2.49 -22.88 8.17
CA ALA A 152 3.18 -21.69 8.64
C ALA A 152 4.72 -21.81 8.53
N ALA A 153 5.28 -23.02 8.49
CA ALA A 153 6.70 -23.22 8.18
C ALA A 153 7.05 -22.85 6.72
N ALA A 154 6.16 -23.14 5.77
CA ALA A 154 6.36 -22.83 4.36
C ALA A 154 6.38 -21.32 4.10
N TRP A 155 5.45 -20.57 4.72
CA TRP A 155 5.43 -19.11 4.65
C TRP A 155 6.70 -18.48 5.22
N ARG A 156 7.14 -18.93 6.41
CA ARG A 156 8.39 -18.45 7.02
C ARG A 156 9.61 -18.75 6.15
N ALA A 157 9.65 -19.93 5.51
CA ALA A 157 10.72 -20.28 4.59
C ALA A 157 10.72 -19.40 3.34
N ALA A 158 9.55 -19.19 2.72
CA ALA A 158 9.39 -18.33 1.55
C ALA A 158 9.81 -16.88 1.85
N ARG A 159 9.38 -16.32 2.98
CA ARG A 159 9.80 -14.97 3.39
C ARG A 159 11.30 -14.87 3.63
N ARG A 160 11.91 -15.83 4.32
CA ARG A 160 13.37 -15.85 4.53
C ARG A 160 14.14 -15.90 3.21
N ALA A 161 13.66 -16.69 2.24
CA ALA A 161 14.27 -16.74 0.92
C ALA A 161 14.14 -15.39 0.19
N ALA A 162 12.96 -14.75 0.23
CA ALA A 162 12.76 -13.42 -0.35
C ALA A 162 13.65 -12.35 0.29
N MET A 163 13.77 -12.37 1.63
CA MET A 163 14.66 -11.47 2.37
C MET A 163 16.13 -11.69 1.99
N ALA A 164 16.58 -12.94 1.92
CA ALA A 164 17.95 -13.26 1.51
C ALA A 164 18.27 -12.77 0.10
N VAL A 165 17.32 -12.88 -0.84
CA VAL A 165 17.43 -12.30 -2.18
C VAL A 165 17.52 -10.77 -2.10
N ALA A 166 16.66 -10.15 -1.29
CA ALA A 166 16.66 -8.71 -1.11
C ALA A 166 18.02 -8.19 -0.60
N ASP A 167 18.65 -8.91 0.34
CA ASP A 167 19.96 -8.56 0.91
C ASP A 167 21.13 -8.68 -0.08
N THR A 168 20.95 -9.32 -1.24
CA THR A 168 21.97 -9.34 -2.30
C THR A 168 22.00 -8.06 -3.14
N PHE A 169 20.96 -7.23 -3.04
CA PHE A 169 20.86 -5.99 -3.79
C PHE A 169 21.41 -4.80 -3.01
N GLU A 170 21.92 -3.82 -3.74
CA GLU A 170 22.28 -2.51 -3.17
C GLU A 170 21.03 -1.84 -2.57
N GLU A 171 21.23 -1.12 -1.47
CA GLU A 171 20.18 -0.35 -0.82
C GLU A 171 19.53 0.63 -1.82
N HIS A 172 18.21 0.76 -1.78
CA HIS A 172 17.42 1.61 -2.69
C HIS A 172 17.48 1.25 -4.19
N SER A 173 18.18 0.19 -4.59
CA SER A 173 18.15 -0.27 -5.99
C SER A 173 16.78 -0.80 -6.40
N ALA A 174 16.48 -0.74 -7.71
CA ALA A 174 15.23 -1.28 -8.25
C ALA A 174 15.03 -2.77 -7.89
N GLY A 175 16.10 -3.57 -7.90
CA GLY A 175 16.07 -4.96 -7.46
C GLY A 175 15.68 -5.14 -5.98
N ARG A 176 16.23 -4.30 -5.08
CA ARG A 176 15.85 -4.31 -3.65
C ARG A 176 14.39 -3.96 -3.46
N LEU A 177 13.89 -2.94 -4.15
CA LEU A 177 12.50 -2.52 -4.05
C LEU A 177 11.56 -3.65 -4.50
N LEU A 178 11.89 -4.34 -5.60
CA LEU A 178 11.13 -5.49 -6.07
C LEU A 178 11.13 -6.64 -5.09
N ALA A 179 12.30 -7.02 -4.58
CA ALA A 179 12.43 -8.07 -3.59
C ALA A 179 11.66 -7.73 -2.30
N SER A 180 11.58 -6.45 -1.93
CA SER A 180 10.81 -5.99 -0.76
C SER A 180 9.31 -6.21 -0.93
N VAL A 181 8.76 -6.13 -2.15
CA VAL A 181 7.36 -6.50 -2.41
C VAL A 181 7.13 -7.99 -2.17
N VAL A 182 8.01 -8.84 -2.68
CA VAL A 182 7.93 -10.30 -2.51
C VAL A 182 8.11 -10.69 -1.05
N GLU A 183 9.02 -10.03 -0.34
CA GLU A 183 9.23 -10.21 1.09
C GLU A 183 7.98 -9.84 1.90
N ALA A 184 7.40 -8.66 1.63
CA ALA A 184 6.19 -8.18 2.28
C ALA A 184 5.00 -9.15 2.08
N ALA A 185 4.87 -9.73 0.88
CA ALA A 185 3.89 -10.75 0.55
C ALA A 185 4.17 -12.13 1.19
N GLY A 186 5.31 -12.33 1.86
CA GLY A 186 5.72 -13.60 2.45
C GLY A 186 4.96 -14.07 3.69
N TRP A 187 3.67 -13.73 3.82
CA TRP A 187 2.83 -14.13 4.97
C TRP A 187 1.46 -14.65 4.55
N ASP A 188 0.92 -15.60 5.34
CA ASP A 188 -0.45 -16.04 5.17
C ASP A 188 -1.43 -14.95 5.60
N ILE A 189 -2.28 -14.50 4.68
CA ILE A 189 -3.28 -13.44 4.90
C ILE A 189 -4.32 -13.79 5.98
N ARG A 190 -4.52 -15.09 6.25
CA ARG A 190 -5.41 -15.60 7.30
C ARG A 190 -4.85 -15.38 8.69
N SER A 191 -3.52 -15.30 8.81
CA SER A 191 -2.81 -15.19 10.09
C SER A 191 -2.10 -13.86 10.30
N SER A 192 -1.86 -13.10 9.23
CA SER A 192 -1.16 -11.82 9.25
C SER A 192 -2.05 -10.71 8.69
N PRO A 193 -2.68 -9.88 9.55
CA PRO A 193 -3.54 -8.79 9.11
C PRO A 193 -2.83 -7.76 8.24
N THR A 194 -1.52 -7.55 8.39
CA THR A 194 -0.82 -6.47 7.69
C THR A 194 -0.37 -6.84 6.28
N VAL A 195 -0.35 -8.14 5.91
CA VAL A 195 0.31 -8.60 4.67
C VAL A 195 -0.17 -7.87 3.42
N ALA A 196 -1.47 -7.65 3.26
CA ALA A 196 -2.02 -6.95 2.10
C ALA A 196 -1.59 -5.48 2.07
N THR A 197 -1.56 -4.82 3.24
CA THR A 197 -1.16 -3.42 3.38
C THR A 197 0.34 -3.25 3.16
N ASP A 198 1.17 -4.10 3.77
CA ASP A 198 2.62 -4.05 3.64
C ASP A 198 3.04 -4.34 2.19
N THR A 199 2.42 -5.32 1.54
CA THR A 199 2.65 -5.63 0.13
C THR A 199 2.27 -4.44 -0.76
N MET A 200 1.09 -3.85 -0.54
CA MET A 200 0.66 -2.68 -1.30
C MET A 200 1.63 -1.50 -1.13
N ARG A 201 2.06 -1.20 0.10
CA ARG A 201 3.00 -0.10 0.36
C ARG A 201 4.34 -0.32 -0.33
N ALA A 202 4.91 -1.52 -0.21
CA ALA A 202 6.14 -1.88 -0.92
C ALA A 202 5.97 -1.77 -2.44
N TRP A 203 4.84 -2.25 -2.96
CA TRP A 203 4.51 -2.17 -4.39
C TRP A 203 4.37 -0.72 -4.89
N VAL A 204 3.72 0.17 -4.14
CA VAL A 204 3.61 1.60 -4.48
C VAL A 204 4.98 2.26 -4.58
N VAL A 205 5.90 1.94 -3.65
CA VAL A 205 7.27 2.46 -3.70
C VAL A 205 8.02 1.93 -4.92
N ALA A 206 7.94 0.63 -5.21
CA ALA A 206 8.54 0.05 -6.42
C ALA A 206 7.95 0.67 -7.70
N TYR A 207 6.63 0.90 -7.74
CA TYR A 207 5.94 1.55 -8.84
C TYR A 207 6.43 2.98 -9.07
N GLY A 208 6.59 3.77 -8.01
CA GLY A 208 7.15 5.12 -8.08
C GLY A 208 8.57 5.13 -8.64
N ASN A 209 9.40 4.17 -8.21
CA ASN A 209 10.76 4.03 -8.70
C ASN A 209 10.80 3.72 -10.20
N TYR A 210 9.90 2.87 -10.72
CA TYR A 210 9.82 2.62 -12.16
C TYR A 210 9.56 3.89 -12.97
N ALA A 211 8.64 4.74 -12.51
CA ALA A 211 8.37 6.00 -13.18
C ALA A 211 9.60 6.94 -13.17
N LEU A 212 10.41 6.91 -12.10
CA LEU A 212 11.65 7.67 -12.04
C LEU A 212 12.72 7.13 -12.99
N VAL A 213 12.85 5.80 -13.11
CA VAL A 213 13.74 5.17 -14.10
C VAL A 213 13.29 5.51 -15.52
N GLU A 214 11.99 5.42 -15.83
CA GLU A 214 11.43 5.80 -17.13
C GLU A 214 11.62 7.29 -17.45
N PHE A 215 11.50 8.16 -16.44
CA PHE A 215 11.83 9.59 -16.55
C PHE A 215 13.34 9.84 -16.76
N GLY A 216 14.18 8.83 -16.53
CA GLY A 216 15.63 8.93 -16.66
C GLY A 216 16.29 9.63 -15.48
N TRP A 217 15.69 9.57 -14.28
CA TRP A 217 16.36 9.98 -13.04
C TRP A 217 17.40 8.93 -12.65
N THR A 218 18.63 9.35 -12.46
CA THR A 218 19.77 8.46 -12.20
C THR A 218 20.28 8.60 -10.76
N PRO A 219 21.03 7.60 -10.23
CA PRO A 219 21.72 7.74 -8.96
C PRO A 219 22.67 8.95 -8.92
N ALA A 220 23.25 9.33 -10.07
CA ALA A 220 24.09 10.52 -10.17
C ALA A 220 23.27 11.82 -10.02
N ASP A 221 22.06 11.89 -10.59
CA ASP A 221 21.14 13.02 -10.37
C ASP A 221 20.83 13.18 -8.87
N GLU A 222 20.49 12.08 -8.18
CA GLU A 222 20.19 12.07 -6.74
C GLU A 222 21.39 12.55 -5.90
N ALA A 223 22.58 12.01 -6.16
CA ALA A 223 23.80 12.38 -5.47
C ALA A 223 24.17 13.86 -5.68
N ASN A 224 24.00 14.36 -6.90
CA ASN A 224 24.27 15.76 -7.23
C ASN A 224 23.35 16.70 -6.44
N VAL A 225 22.03 16.44 -6.43
CA VAL A 225 21.08 17.24 -5.65
C VAL A 225 21.48 17.26 -4.16
N HIS A 226 21.81 16.11 -3.58
CA HIS A 226 22.21 16.03 -2.18
C HIS A 226 23.46 16.88 -1.88
N VAL A 227 24.50 16.75 -2.71
CA VAL A 227 25.73 17.54 -2.58
C VAL A 227 25.46 19.03 -2.69
N ARG A 228 24.64 19.45 -3.66
CA ARG A 228 24.30 20.87 -3.86
C ARG A 228 23.45 21.44 -2.73
N LEU A 229 22.45 20.71 -2.23
CA LEU A 229 21.64 21.17 -1.10
C LEU A 229 22.49 21.32 0.18
N LYS A 230 23.44 20.40 0.40
CA LYS A 230 24.42 20.53 1.48
C LYS A 230 25.31 21.76 1.29
N GLU A 231 25.80 21.99 0.07
CA GLU A 231 26.57 23.20 -0.27
C GLU A 231 25.76 24.48 0.03
N MET A 232 24.46 24.52 -0.31
CA MET A 232 23.60 25.67 -0.03
C MET A 232 23.42 25.89 1.47
N HIS A 233 23.21 24.82 2.24
CA HIS A 233 23.13 24.90 3.70
C HIS A 233 24.42 25.48 4.29
N ASP A 234 25.57 24.90 3.92
CA ASP A 234 26.86 25.23 4.52
C ASP A 234 27.31 26.66 4.17
N ARG A 235 26.97 27.16 2.98
CA ARG A 235 27.32 28.51 2.54
C ARG A 235 26.39 29.61 3.04
N PHE A 236 25.08 29.35 3.14
CA PHE A 236 24.10 30.42 3.33
C PHE A 236 23.34 30.37 4.64
N LEU A 237 23.24 29.21 5.29
CA LEU A 237 22.33 29.04 6.45
C LEU A 237 23.06 28.59 7.72
N LYS A 238 24.17 27.86 7.60
CA LYS A 238 24.88 27.27 8.75
C LYS A 238 25.22 28.30 9.83
N ASP A 239 25.72 29.46 9.42
CA ASP A 239 26.13 30.54 10.32
C ASP A 239 25.16 31.75 10.27
N HIS A 240 23.99 31.58 9.63
CA HIS A 240 22.97 32.62 9.41
C HIS A 240 21.57 32.14 9.81
N PRO A 241 21.34 31.83 11.09
CA PRO A 241 20.05 31.31 11.57
C PRO A 241 18.90 32.30 11.41
N GLU A 242 19.17 33.58 11.20
CA GLU A 242 18.19 34.64 10.92
C GLU A 242 17.66 34.65 9.49
N SER A 243 18.29 33.90 8.57
CA SER A 243 17.87 33.87 7.17
C SER A 243 16.47 33.26 7.03
N THR A 244 15.59 33.96 6.33
CA THR A 244 14.24 33.46 5.97
C THR A 244 14.23 32.63 4.68
N ARG A 245 15.35 32.57 3.97
CA ARG A 245 15.50 31.83 2.71
C ARG A 245 15.86 30.38 2.99
N THR A 246 15.33 29.48 2.18
CA THR A 246 15.59 28.04 2.27
C THR A 246 16.76 27.62 1.38
N VAL A 247 17.32 26.42 1.63
CA VAL A 247 18.33 25.82 0.75
C VAL A 247 17.82 25.66 -0.69
N PHE A 248 16.51 25.47 -0.87
CA PHE A 248 15.89 25.33 -2.19
C PHE A 248 15.82 26.66 -2.94
N ASP A 249 15.64 27.79 -2.23
CA ASP A 249 15.66 29.12 -2.86
C ASP A 249 17.06 29.42 -3.42
N HIS A 250 18.11 29.09 -2.66
CA HIS A 250 19.49 29.25 -3.11
C HIS A 250 19.88 28.27 -4.22
N TYR A 251 19.34 27.05 -4.16
CA TYR A 251 19.52 26.04 -5.19
C TYR A 251 18.90 26.46 -6.52
N ALA A 252 17.67 26.99 -6.51
CA ALA A 252 16.96 27.47 -7.69
C ALA A 252 17.70 28.61 -8.41
N GLU A 253 18.33 29.52 -7.66
CA GLU A 253 19.10 30.62 -8.24
C GLU A 253 20.40 30.15 -8.90
N GLN A 254 21.09 29.18 -8.31
CA GLN A 254 22.41 28.75 -8.78
C GLN A 254 22.37 27.64 -9.82
N TYR A 255 21.36 26.77 -9.74
CA TYR A 255 21.20 25.62 -10.61
C TYR A 255 19.78 25.57 -11.21
N PRO A 256 19.34 26.60 -11.95
CA PRO A 256 17.94 26.72 -12.39
C PRO A 256 17.48 25.54 -13.27
N ALA A 257 18.36 25.00 -14.12
CA ALA A 257 18.03 23.84 -14.95
C ALA A 257 17.93 22.53 -14.13
N GLU A 258 18.81 22.35 -13.13
CA GLU A 258 18.74 21.19 -12.23
C GLU A 258 17.53 21.28 -11.29
N GLU A 259 17.14 22.50 -10.91
CA GLU A 259 15.93 22.75 -10.13
C GLU A 259 14.67 22.42 -10.92
N GLU A 260 14.58 22.84 -12.18
CA GLU A 260 13.47 22.50 -13.06
C GLU A 260 13.35 20.96 -13.21
N ARG A 261 14.49 20.29 -13.41
CA ARG A 261 14.56 18.82 -13.49
C ARG A 261 14.16 18.14 -12.16
N LEU A 262 14.59 18.68 -11.01
CA LEU A 262 14.21 18.18 -9.69
C LEU A 262 12.70 18.34 -9.44
N ARG A 263 12.10 19.48 -9.82
CA ARG A 263 10.65 19.68 -9.77
C ARG A 263 9.91 18.70 -10.66
N ALA A 264 10.42 18.46 -11.87
CA ALA A 264 9.87 17.45 -12.77
C ALA A 264 9.93 16.04 -12.15
N ARG A 265 11.07 15.64 -11.57
CA ARG A 265 11.21 14.38 -10.82
C ARG A 265 10.19 14.26 -9.68
N ILE A 266 10.05 15.28 -8.83
CA ILE A 266 9.08 15.27 -7.71
C ILE A 266 7.64 15.12 -8.24
N ARG A 267 7.31 15.78 -9.35
CA ARG A 267 6.00 15.67 -9.99
C ARG A 267 5.76 14.25 -10.52
N THR A 268 6.73 13.69 -11.25
CA THR A 268 6.67 12.31 -11.78
C THR A 268 6.46 11.30 -10.67
N GLU A 269 7.22 11.38 -9.57
CA GLU A 269 7.07 10.48 -8.42
C GLU A 269 5.67 10.60 -7.80
N ARG A 270 5.19 11.83 -7.56
CA ARG A 270 3.86 12.07 -6.99
C ARG A 270 2.74 11.53 -7.88
N GLU A 271 2.82 11.78 -9.19
CA GLU A 271 1.85 11.26 -10.16
C GLU A 271 1.87 9.72 -10.22
N ALA A 272 3.06 9.12 -10.21
CA ALA A 272 3.23 7.67 -10.20
C ALA A 272 2.67 7.03 -8.92
N VAL A 273 2.95 7.60 -7.75
CA VAL A 273 2.41 7.16 -6.46
C VAL A 273 0.88 7.32 -6.45
N SER A 274 0.35 8.45 -6.91
CA SER A 274 -1.10 8.65 -7.01
C SER A 274 -1.75 7.61 -7.92
N ARG A 275 -1.12 7.31 -9.07
CA ARG A 275 -1.61 6.29 -10.01
C ARG A 275 -1.55 4.89 -9.42
N ALA A 276 -0.46 4.53 -8.76
CA ALA A 276 -0.31 3.24 -8.08
C ALA A 276 -1.43 3.03 -7.05
N ASN A 277 -1.70 4.04 -6.23
CA ASN A 277 -2.77 3.96 -5.23
C ASN A 277 -4.18 3.84 -5.85
N ALA A 278 -4.43 4.52 -6.98
CA ALA A 278 -5.67 4.34 -7.72
C ALA A 278 -5.82 2.90 -8.25
N ILE A 279 -4.75 2.33 -8.82
CA ILE A 279 -4.71 0.93 -9.28
C ILE A 279 -4.96 -0.03 -8.10
N ALA A 280 -4.31 0.17 -6.95
CA ALA A 280 -4.52 -0.66 -5.77
C ALA A 280 -5.97 -0.61 -5.29
N SER A 281 -6.60 0.57 -5.30
CA SER A 281 -8.03 0.75 -4.99
C SER A 281 -8.94 -0.01 -5.95
N GLU A 282 -8.65 0.04 -7.25
CA GLU A 282 -9.39 -0.71 -8.27
C GLU A 282 -9.21 -2.23 -8.11
N ILE A 283 -7.97 -2.68 -7.88
CA ILE A 283 -7.65 -4.08 -7.62
C ILE A 283 -8.42 -4.61 -6.40
N LEU A 284 -8.44 -3.86 -5.30
CA LEU A 284 -9.19 -4.24 -4.10
C LEU A 284 -10.68 -4.38 -4.40
N ARG A 285 -11.31 -3.36 -4.98
CA ARG A 285 -12.74 -3.42 -5.31
C ARG A 285 -13.07 -4.57 -6.26
N ALA A 286 -12.22 -4.81 -7.26
CA ALA A 286 -12.38 -5.93 -8.17
C ALA A 286 -12.19 -7.29 -7.49
N SER A 287 -11.33 -7.39 -6.48
CA SER A 287 -11.15 -8.62 -5.69
C SER A 287 -12.28 -8.87 -4.69
N LEU A 288 -13.02 -7.82 -4.28
CA LEU A 288 -14.21 -7.94 -3.43
C LEU A 288 -15.47 -8.27 -4.24
N ALA A 289 -15.50 -7.98 -5.54
CA ALA A 289 -16.64 -8.32 -6.38
C ALA A 289 -16.84 -9.84 -6.42
N PRO A 290 -18.08 -10.35 -6.29
CA PRO A 290 -18.33 -11.77 -6.49
C PRO A 290 -17.85 -12.15 -7.90
N ALA A 291 -17.17 -13.29 -8.02
CA ALA A 291 -16.82 -13.83 -9.33
C ALA A 291 -18.11 -13.93 -10.14
N SER A 292 -18.22 -13.20 -11.25
CA SER A 292 -19.33 -13.36 -12.17
C SER A 292 -19.40 -14.84 -12.52
N THR A 293 -20.49 -15.50 -12.11
CA THR A 293 -20.83 -16.84 -12.57
C THR A 293 -21.02 -16.73 -14.07
N ALA A 294 -20.00 -17.17 -14.81
CA ALA A 294 -20.09 -17.45 -16.24
C ALA A 294 -20.85 -18.77 -16.46
#